data_AF-A0A377GA53-F1
#
_entry.id   AF-A0A377GA53-F1
#
_cell.length_a   1.000
_cell.length_b   1.000
_cell.length_c   1.000
_cell.angle_alpha   90.00
_cell.angle_beta   90.00
_cell.angle_gamma   90.00
#
_symmetry.space_group_name_H-M   'P 1'
#
loop_
_entity.id
_entity.type
_entity.pdbx_description
1 polymer ?
#
loop_
_entity_poly.entity_id
_entity_poly.type
_entity_poly.pdbx_seq_one_letter_code
_entity_poly.pdbx_strand_id
1 'polypeptide(L)'
;MPDLSTTFTDLKLKELYGHLLNHYKDCVQRGLGIGEIYTEMSLAMQYTLDSPYSMSPLAKLSREEKMKAYAAFNAIFYAFPLYRQMPVEQQQNFKPSVPQFNPKVVYKVTKYNYYDTNQTLLNWLILDSMLHSHHDHYYPRHTGSGCWGSSNRHGHDSSSNEDCVKLMVALLVIALALIAAVLAFIALAYMLNELANTIERFCFNEGWLKGALMLASSIAFGAGSSYLMINFASAPLIALAVAAGLNPVGVVIMGTVLLSIIGAGIGCFAMGMLYDSVNKSANPEPLDQTDPERFRLTAAEEDALKKKGIDPIAVKCAMVALRGEMATVLGSEKPIPSFFSRYFNKDNEKIQKLLTTLRQLRKGEVDTIDAGGLHFDCRVPTMVYMPVFYQPSYQVPYSPPSYQEATGINGVTPSAPPAYLQPTYDYPQSTSYNFT
;
A
#
# COMPACT_ATOMS: atom_id res chain seq x y z
N MET A 1 -12.45 -2.39 -9.80
CA MET A 1 -13.72 -2.81 -9.18
C MET A 1 -14.08 -1.73 -8.16
N PRO A 2 -15.34 -1.24 -8.12
CA PRO A 2 -15.73 -0.29 -7.09
C PRO A 2 -15.69 -0.98 -5.72
N ASP A 3 -14.94 -0.39 -4.79
CA ASP A 3 -14.79 -0.89 -3.44
C ASP A 3 -16.15 -0.83 -2.69
N LEU A 4 -16.52 -1.98 -2.11
CA LEU A 4 -17.77 -2.23 -1.37
C LEU A 4 -17.49 -2.44 0.13
N SER A 5 -16.24 -2.29 0.57
CA SER A 5 -15.83 -2.45 1.96
C SER A 5 -16.52 -1.42 2.86
N THR A 6 -17.27 -1.89 3.86
CA THR A 6 -17.90 -1.05 4.91
C THR A 6 -16.94 -0.75 6.08
N THR A 7 -15.70 -1.23 5.98
CA THR A 7 -14.63 -1.10 6.98
C THR A 7 -13.62 -0.02 6.61
N PHE A 8 -13.12 0.69 7.62
CA PHE A 8 -12.05 1.68 7.45
C PHE A 8 -10.70 0.97 7.46
N THR A 9 -10.25 0.60 6.26
CA THR A 9 -9.01 -0.17 6.03
C THR A 9 -7.77 0.72 6.01
N ASP A 10 -6.60 0.11 6.14
CA ASP A 10 -5.33 0.84 6.13
C ASP A 10 -5.10 1.54 4.77
N LEU A 11 -5.59 0.97 3.65
CA LEU A 11 -5.58 1.64 2.35
C LEU A 11 -6.44 2.93 2.35
N LYS A 12 -7.66 2.87 2.89
CA LYS A 12 -8.54 4.04 3.03
C LYS A 12 -7.94 5.11 3.94
N LEU A 13 -7.20 4.70 4.96
CA LEU A 13 -6.44 5.61 5.81
C LEU A 13 -5.32 6.32 5.02
N LYS A 14 -4.57 5.57 4.20
CA LYS A 14 -3.54 6.14 3.32
C LYS A 14 -4.13 7.15 2.33
N GLU A 15 -5.25 6.81 1.71
CA GLU A 15 -5.97 7.70 0.79
C GLU A 15 -6.44 8.97 1.51
N LEU A 16 -7.08 8.81 2.67
CA LEU A 16 -7.52 9.94 3.51
C LEU A 16 -6.35 10.86 3.85
N TYR A 17 -5.22 10.29 4.27
CA TYR A 17 -4.00 11.04 4.58
C TYR A 17 -3.52 11.89 3.39
N GLY A 18 -3.43 11.31 2.20
CA GLY A 18 -3.03 12.03 0.99
C GLY A 18 -3.98 13.18 0.64
N HIS A 19 -5.29 12.96 0.72
CA HIS A 19 -6.30 13.99 0.46
C HIS A 19 -6.23 15.14 1.47
N LEU A 20 -6.13 14.84 2.76
CA LEU A 20 -6.06 15.86 3.82
C LEU A 20 -4.79 16.70 3.69
N LEU A 21 -3.64 16.09 3.40
CA LEU A 21 -2.39 16.82 3.21
C LEU A 21 -2.45 17.78 2.01
N ASN A 22 -3.08 17.36 0.91
CA ASN A 22 -3.27 18.20 -0.27
C ASN A 22 -4.24 19.35 -0.01
N HIS A 23 -5.33 19.10 0.73
CA HIS A 23 -6.28 20.14 1.12
C HIS A 23 -5.62 21.16 2.05
N TYR A 24 -4.87 20.70 3.06
CA TYR A 24 -4.10 21.55 3.96
C TYR A 24 -3.15 22.47 3.19
N LYS A 25 -2.35 21.95 2.26
CA LYS A 25 -1.42 22.77 1.45
C LYS A 25 -2.14 23.87 0.65
N ASP A 26 -3.28 23.57 0.04
CA ASP A 26 -4.09 24.56 -0.69
C ASP A 26 -4.65 25.64 0.26
N CYS A 27 -5.13 25.25 1.45
CA CYS A 27 -5.57 26.19 2.47
C CYS A 27 -4.43 27.10 2.97
N VAL A 28 -3.22 26.56 3.15
CA VAL A 28 -2.04 27.34 3.53
C VAL A 28 -1.63 28.30 2.41
N GLN A 29 -1.65 27.87 1.14
CA GLN A 29 -1.37 28.72 -0.01
C GLN A 29 -2.37 29.88 -0.14
N ARG A 30 -3.62 29.66 0.28
CA ARG A 30 -4.66 30.68 0.35
C ARG A 30 -4.54 31.63 1.56
N GLY A 31 -3.59 31.39 2.47
CA GLY A 31 -3.35 32.23 3.65
C GLY A 31 -4.43 32.13 4.72
N LEU A 32 -5.16 31.02 4.80
CA LEU A 32 -6.21 30.83 5.81
C LEU A 32 -5.64 30.65 7.22
N GLY A 33 -6.38 31.12 8.22
CA GLY A 33 -6.05 30.88 9.63
C GLY A 33 -6.38 29.46 10.07
N ILE A 34 -5.66 28.92 11.07
CA ILE A 34 -5.83 27.52 11.56
C ILE A 34 -7.29 27.11 11.83
N GLY A 35 -8.10 28.00 12.42
CA GLY A 35 -9.51 27.72 12.70
C GLY A 35 -10.37 27.62 11.43
N GLU A 36 -10.06 28.44 10.44
CA GLU A 36 -10.70 28.41 9.12
C GLU A 36 -10.30 27.15 8.35
N ILE A 37 -9.00 26.78 8.40
CA ILE A 37 -8.49 25.54 7.82
C ILE A 37 -9.21 24.34 8.46
N TYR A 38 -9.27 24.27 9.78
CA TYR A 38 -9.96 23.18 10.47
C TYR A 38 -11.43 23.09 10.06
N THR A 39 -12.13 24.23 10.04
CA THR A 39 -13.56 24.29 9.69
C THR A 39 -13.79 23.83 8.25
N GLU A 40 -12.98 24.28 7.31
CA GLU A 40 -13.08 23.90 5.90
C GLU A 40 -12.79 22.41 5.68
N MET A 41 -11.69 21.91 6.25
CA MET A 41 -11.31 20.50 6.10
C MET A 41 -12.28 19.56 6.82
N SER A 42 -12.78 19.94 8.00
CA SER A 42 -13.77 19.14 8.74
C SER A 42 -15.12 19.09 8.04
N LEU A 43 -15.58 20.19 7.42
CA LEU A 43 -16.78 20.22 6.58
C LEU A 43 -16.62 19.34 5.34
N ALA A 44 -15.45 19.38 4.69
CA ALA A 44 -15.15 18.51 3.56
C ALA A 44 -15.19 17.04 4.00
N MET A 45 -14.55 16.70 5.13
CA MET A 45 -14.57 15.34 5.70
C MET A 45 -16.00 14.86 6.02
N GLN A 46 -16.82 15.74 6.60
CA GLN A 46 -18.21 15.45 6.93
C GLN A 46 -19.07 15.23 5.68
N TYR A 47 -18.87 16.03 4.63
CA TYR A 47 -19.52 15.78 3.35
C TYR A 47 -19.12 14.40 2.79
N THR A 48 -17.83 14.08 2.84
CA THR A 48 -17.31 12.81 2.33
C THR A 48 -17.89 11.59 3.03
N LEU A 49 -17.98 11.64 4.36
CA LEU A 49 -18.46 10.53 5.18
C LEU A 49 -19.99 10.45 5.23
N ASP A 50 -20.69 11.57 5.34
CA ASP A 50 -22.10 11.59 5.71
C ASP A 50 -23.05 12.07 4.61
N SER A 51 -22.54 12.66 3.52
CA SER A 51 -23.42 13.10 2.43
C SER A 51 -23.97 11.91 1.64
N PRO A 52 -25.29 11.84 1.41
CA PRO A 52 -25.89 10.82 0.54
C PRO A 52 -25.47 11.01 -0.94
N TYR A 53 -24.92 12.16 -1.29
CA TYR A 53 -24.42 12.48 -2.64
C TYR A 53 -22.90 12.28 -2.78
N SER A 54 -22.22 11.87 -1.71
CA SER A 54 -20.79 11.58 -1.75
C SER A 54 -20.55 10.33 -2.60
N MET A 55 -19.66 10.45 -3.60
CA MET A 55 -19.18 9.31 -4.38
C MET A 55 -17.98 8.62 -3.71
N SER A 56 -17.55 9.10 -2.54
CA SER A 56 -16.42 8.53 -1.81
C SER A 56 -16.72 7.12 -1.30
N PRO A 57 -15.75 6.18 -1.35
CA PRO A 57 -15.85 4.90 -0.64
C PRO A 57 -16.06 5.07 0.86
N LEU A 58 -15.59 6.19 1.43
CA LEU A 58 -15.71 6.50 2.85
C LEU A 58 -17.17 6.76 3.25
N ALA A 59 -18.05 7.14 2.31
CA ALA A 59 -19.47 7.35 2.58
C ALA A 59 -20.21 6.06 2.99
N LYS A 60 -19.71 4.91 2.50
CA LYS A 60 -20.29 3.57 2.74
C LYS A 60 -19.85 2.95 4.07
N LEU A 61 -18.98 3.60 4.82
CA LEU A 61 -18.47 3.10 6.09
C LEU A 61 -19.60 2.95 7.12
N SER A 62 -19.51 1.92 7.96
CA SER A 62 -20.41 1.78 9.11
C SER A 62 -20.19 2.93 10.09
N ARG A 63 -21.17 3.17 10.98
CA ARG A 63 -21.10 4.27 11.95
C ARG A 63 -19.82 4.22 12.82
N GLU A 64 -19.44 3.03 13.28
CA GLU A 64 -18.24 2.85 14.11
C GLU A 64 -16.95 3.10 13.30
N GLU A 65 -16.94 2.72 12.03
CA GLU A 65 -15.80 2.90 11.13
C GLU A 65 -15.64 4.37 10.69
N LYS A 66 -16.75 5.09 10.52
CA LYS A 66 -16.74 6.55 10.35
C LYS A 66 -16.10 7.26 11.53
N MET A 67 -16.32 6.77 12.76
CA MET A 67 -15.68 7.32 13.95
C MET A 67 -14.16 7.16 13.94
N LYS A 68 -13.66 6.04 13.43
CA LYS A 68 -12.22 5.84 13.22
C LYS A 68 -11.67 6.80 12.17
N ALA A 69 -12.41 7.06 11.09
CA ALA A 69 -12.02 8.02 10.07
C ALA A 69 -11.96 9.46 10.62
N TYR A 70 -12.89 9.85 11.49
CA TYR A 70 -12.83 11.15 12.19
C TYR A 70 -11.66 11.24 13.18
N ALA A 71 -11.39 10.16 13.92
CA ALA A 71 -10.22 10.10 14.80
C ALA A 71 -8.92 10.25 14.00
N ALA A 72 -8.81 9.57 12.85
CA ALA A 72 -7.68 9.70 11.94
C ALA A 72 -7.54 11.12 11.39
N PHE A 73 -8.65 11.76 10.97
CA PHE A 73 -8.66 13.16 10.55
C PHE A 73 -8.08 14.08 11.63
N ASN A 74 -8.55 13.97 12.87
CA ASN A 74 -8.06 14.79 13.98
C ASN A 74 -6.57 14.54 14.25
N ALA A 75 -6.14 13.27 14.27
CA ALA A 75 -4.74 12.91 14.47
C ALA A 75 -3.83 13.52 13.39
N ILE A 76 -4.27 13.50 12.13
CA ILE A 76 -3.53 14.11 11.02
C ILE A 76 -3.53 15.63 11.12
N PHE A 77 -4.66 16.23 11.48
CA PHE A 77 -4.77 17.68 11.61
C PHE A 77 -3.85 18.25 12.68
N TYR A 78 -3.82 17.63 13.86
CA TYR A 78 -2.94 18.03 14.94
C TYR A 78 -1.46 17.79 14.64
N ALA A 79 -1.15 16.94 13.64
CA ALA A 79 0.20 16.74 13.17
C ALA A 79 0.69 17.83 12.19
N PHE A 80 -0.17 18.73 11.72
CA PHE A 80 0.22 19.77 10.76
C PHE A 80 1.13 20.84 11.38
N PRO A 81 2.09 21.39 10.59
CA PRO A 81 3.03 22.41 11.06
C PRO A 81 2.38 23.65 11.68
N LEU A 82 1.28 24.15 11.09
CA LEU A 82 0.60 25.33 11.62
C LEU A 82 0.00 25.09 13.01
N TYR A 83 -0.46 23.88 13.31
CA TYR A 83 -0.96 23.54 14.64
C TYR A 83 0.18 23.55 15.67
N ARG A 84 1.30 22.92 15.33
CA ARG A 84 2.49 22.85 16.19
C ARG A 84 3.12 24.21 16.47
N GLN A 85 3.07 25.13 15.51
CA GLN A 85 3.64 26.47 15.66
C GLN A 85 2.81 27.37 16.58
N MET A 86 1.60 26.98 16.95
CA MET A 86 0.81 27.72 17.94
C MET A 86 1.43 27.64 19.34
N PRO A 87 1.28 28.68 20.17
CA PRO A 87 1.60 28.62 21.60
C PRO A 87 0.87 27.46 22.29
N VAL A 88 1.52 26.82 23.26
CA VAL A 88 0.96 25.66 23.99
C VAL A 88 -0.41 25.96 24.61
N GLU A 89 -0.60 27.17 25.14
CA GLU A 89 -1.89 27.61 25.68
C GLU A 89 -2.99 27.67 24.62
N GLN A 90 -2.65 28.09 23.39
CA GLN A 90 -3.61 28.10 22.28
C GLN A 90 -3.91 26.68 21.79
N GLN A 91 -2.92 25.79 21.77
CA GLN A 91 -3.12 24.37 21.44
C GLN A 91 -4.08 23.69 22.44
N GLN A 92 -3.87 23.90 23.75
CA GLN A 92 -4.73 23.34 24.80
C GLN A 92 -6.17 23.90 24.76
N ASN A 93 -6.32 25.16 24.33
CA ASN A 93 -7.60 25.83 24.20
C ASN A 93 -8.23 25.70 22.80
N PHE A 94 -7.55 25.02 21.86
CA PHE A 94 -8.07 24.79 20.52
C PHE A 94 -9.15 23.72 20.56
N LYS A 95 -10.37 24.18 20.85
CA LYS A 95 -11.60 23.37 20.90
C LYS A 95 -12.49 23.77 19.72
N PRO A 96 -12.17 23.34 18.49
CA PRO A 96 -12.95 23.75 17.33
C PRO A 96 -14.39 23.28 17.49
N SER A 97 -15.33 24.19 17.23
CA SER A 97 -16.77 23.88 17.27
C SER A 97 -17.08 22.82 16.21
N VAL A 98 -17.73 21.72 16.62
CA VAL A 98 -18.18 20.69 15.68
C VAL A 98 -19.14 21.33 14.68
N PRO A 99 -18.83 21.35 13.37
CA PRO A 99 -19.77 21.84 12.38
C PRO A 99 -21.01 20.95 12.40
N GLN A 100 -22.18 21.55 12.59
CA GLN A 100 -23.44 20.82 12.44
C GLN A 100 -23.63 20.49 10.97
N PHE A 101 -23.73 19.20 10.64
CA PHE A 101 -24.05 18.77 9.29
C PHE A 101 -25.42 19.34 8.91
N ASN A 102 -25.45 20.21 7.90
CA ASN A 102 -26.69 20.73 7.38
C ASN A 102 -26.85 20.30 5.92
N PRO A 103 -27.68 19.28 5.63
CA PRO A 103 -27.87 18.78 4.27
C PRO A 103 -28.53 19.81 3.34
N LYS A 104 -29.04 20.94 3.87
CA LYS A 104 -29.66 22.03 3.10
C LYS A 104 -28.70 23.17 2.76
N VAL A 105 -27.49 23.18 3.32
CA VAL A 105 -26.47 24.16 2.92
C VAL A 105 -25.89 23.69 1.60
N VAL A 106 -25.92 24.57 0.59
CA VAL A 106 -25.27 24.33 -0.70
C VAL A 106 -23.77 24.22 -0.43
N TYR A 107 -23.28 22.99 -0.29
CA TYR A 107 -21.85 22.73 -0.21
C TYR A 107 -21.22 23.24 -1.49
N LYS A 108 -20.21 24.11 -1.36
CA LYS A 108 -19.36 24.44 -2.50
C LYS A 108 -18.66 23.16 -2.91
N VAL A 109 -19.13 22.53 -3.98
CA VAL A 109 -18.48 21.36 -4.58
C VAL A 109 -17.10 21.81 -5.03
N THR A 110 -16.08 21.49 -4.25
CA THR A 110 -14.67 21.74 -4.61
C THR A 110 -14.02 20.46 -5.12
N LYS A 111 -12.88 20.59 -5.82
CA LYS A 111 -12.04 19.46 -6.27
C LYS A 111 -11.70 18.46 -5.15
N TYR A 112 -11.82 18.85 -3.88
CA TYR A 112 -11.54 18.05 -2.70
C TYR A 112 -12.72 17.23 -2.17
N ASN A 113 -13.92 17.43 -2.71
CA ASN A 113 -15.14 16.71 -2.30
C ASN A 113 -15.32 15.40 -3.08
N TYR A 114 -14.49 15.15 -4.10
CA TYR A 114 -14.46 13.92 -4.89
C TYR A 114 -13.28 13.06 -4.47
N TYR A 115 -13.58 11.98 -3.76
CA TYR A 115 -12.64 10.91 -3.44
C TYR A 115 -12.85 9.83 -4.50
N ASP A 116 -12.37 10.08 -5.72
CA ASP A 116 -12.48 9.11 -6.81
C ASP A 116 -11.39 8.03 -6.67
N THR A 117 -11.81 6.77 -6.64
CA THR A 117 -11.01 5.55 -6.45
C THR A 117 -10.20 5.13 -7.68
N ASN A 118 -9.54 6.07 -8.37
CA ASN A 118 -8.63 5.68 -9.44
C ASN A 118 -7.25 5.30 -8.87
N GLN A 119 -7.20 4.06 -8.36
CA GLN A 119 -6.13 3.41 -7.58
C GLN A 119 -4.73 3.40 -8.23
N THR A 120 -4.58 3.78 -9.50
CA THR A 120 -3.30 3.68 -10.23
C THR A 120 -2.67 5.01 -10.66
N LEU A 121 -3.44 6.11 -10.68
CA LEU A 121 -2.95 7.41 -11.16
C LEU A 121 -2.86 8.46 -10.05
N LEU A 122 -3.66 8.34 -8.98
CA LEU A 122 -3.74 9.35 -7.93
C LEU A 122 -2.60 9.27 -6.89
N ASN A 123 -1.94 8.12 -6.74
CA ASN A 123 -1.14 7.87 -5.54
C ASN A 123 0.20 8.61 -5.46
N TRP A 124 0.84 9.01 -6.58
CA TRP A 124 2.16 9.67 -6.49
C TRP A 124 2.44 10.79 -7.49
N LEU A 125 1.74 10.90 -8.61
CA LEU A 125 1.91 12.03 -9.55
C LEU A 125 1.55 13.38 -8.92
N ILE A 126 0.63 13.39 -7.94
CA ILE A 126 0.26 14.59 -7.18
C ILE A 126 1.33 14.91 -6.11
N LEU A 127 1.99 13.92 -5.53
CA LEU A 127 3.09 14.13 -4.57
C LEU A 127 4.40 14.54 -5.27
N ASP A 128 4.68 13.94 -6.42
CA ASP A 128 5.84 14.20 -7.26
C ASP A 128 5.78 15.59 -7.93
N SER A 129 4.61 15.97 -8.46
CA SER A 129 4.41 17.31 -9.06
C SER A 129 4.35 18.46 -8.04
N MET A 130 4.14 18.17 -6.76
CA MET A 130 4.05 19.19 -5.70
C MET A 130 5.38 19.53 -5.03
N LEU A 131 6.48 18.85 -5.40
CA LEU A 131 7.80 19.07 -4.82
C LEU A 131 8.82 19.66 -5.81
N HIS A 132 8.56 19.66 -7.11
CA HIS A 132 9.51 20.17 -8.09
C HIS A 132 8.84 20.99 -9.21
N SER A 133 9.13 22.29 -9.20
CA SER A 133 8.99 23.20 -10.33
C SER A 133 10.41 23.57 -10.77
N HIS A 134 10.90 23.02 -11.89
CA HIS A 134 11.54 23.78 -12.97
C HIS A 134 12.04 22.91 -14.14
N HIS A 135 12.09 23.60 -15.27
CA HIS A 135 12.45 23.23 -16.63
C HIS A 135 13.88 22.69 -16.78
N ASP A 136 14.12 21.78 -17.72
CA ASP A 136 14.83 22.17 -18.95
C ASP A 136 14.86 21.08 -20.03
N HIS A 137 15.15 21.59 -21.22
CA HIS A 137 14.93 21.04 -22.55
C HIS A 137 16.01 20.07 -23.09
N TYR A 138 15.61 19.42 -24.19
CA TYR A 138 16.37 19.17 -25.43
C TYR A 138 17.03 17.79 -25.65
N TYR A 139 16.58 17.17 -26.76
CA TYR A 139 17.10 16.02 -27.53
C TYR A 139 18.50 16.28 -28.14
N PRO A 140 19.12 15.45 -29.04
CA PRO A 140 18.84 14.08 -29.53
C PRO A 140 20.09 13.14 -29.70
N ARG A 141 19.83 11.83 -29.96
CA ARG A 141 20.43 10.90 -30.96
C ARG A 141 21.97 10.70 -31.08
N HIS A 142 22.39 9.43 -31.30
CA HIS A 142 23.31 8.89 -32.35
C HIS A 142 23.84 7.49 -31.92
N THR A 143 23.47 6.39 -32.59
CA THR A 143 24.14 5.71 -33.73
C THR A 143 25.61 5.33 -33.54
N GLY A 144 25.91 4.02 -33.60
CA GLY A 144 27.23 3.41 -33.79
C GLY A 144 27.19 1.94 -33.35
N SER A 145 27.01 0.95 -34.25
CA SER A 145 28.00 0.34 -35.14
C SER A 145 29.05 -0.55 -34.44
N GLY A 146 29.13 -1.81 -34.88
CA GLY A 146 30.11 -2.83 -34.51
C GLY A 146 29.41 -4.20 -34.50
N CYS A 147 29.15 -4.89 -35.62
CA CYS A 147 30.10 -5.61 -36.49
C CYS A 147 31.09 -6.50 -35.71
N TRP A 148 31.51 -7.60 -36.36
CA TRP A 148 32.41 -8.71 -35.93
C TRP A 148 31.58 -9.97 -35.63
N GLY A 149 31.69 -11.10 -36.34
CA GLY A 149 32.51 -11.48 -37.48
C GLY A 149 32.34 -12.99 -37.65
N SER A 150 31.64 -13.42 -38.70
CA SER A 150 31.47 -14.84 -39.04
C SER A 150 32.39 -15.20 -40.20
N SER A 151 33.36 -16.07 -39.97
CA SER A 151 33.90 -17.04 -40.94
C SER A 151 35.21 -17.62 -40.40
N ASN A 152 35.31 -18.96 -40.30
CA ASN A 152 36.26 -19.73 -41.10
C ASN A 152 36.04 -21.23 -40.96
N ARG A 153 36.19 -21.90 -42.11
CA ARG A 153 36.22 -23.35 -42.34
C ARG A 153 37.65 -23.88 -42.17
N HIS A 154 37.74 -25.21 -42.25
CA HIS A 154 38.90 -26.13 -42.32
C HIS A 154 39.15 -26.89 -41.00
N GLY A 155 39.40 -28.19 -40.99
CA GLY A 155 39.61 -29.17 -42.06
C GLY A 155 39.55 -30.57 -41.47
N HIS A 156 39.32 -31.56 -42.33
CA HIS A 156 39.33 -32.97 -41.97
C HIS A 156 40.70 -33.39 -41.44
N ASP A 157 40.72 -34.10 -40.31
CA ASP A 157 41.72 -35.11 -40.08
C ASP A 157 41.10 -36.31 -39.35
N SER A 158 41.25 -37.46 -39.98
CA SER A 158 40.78 -38.75 -39.52
C SER A 158 41.61 -39.22 -38.33
N SER A 159 41.06 -39.07 -37.13
CA SER A 159 41.46 -39.82 -35.94
C SER A 159 40.20 -40.42 -35.32
N SER A 160 40.36 -41.55 -34.64
CA SER A 160 39.32 -42.51 -34.27
C SER A 160 37.97 -41.84 -33.91
N ASN A 161 36.86 -42.34 -34.47
CA ASN A 161 35.52 -41.88 -34.10
C ASN A 161 35.28 -41.92 -32.58
N GLU A 162 36.01 -42.78 -31.87
CA GLU A 162 35.94 -42.94 -30.42
C GLU A 162 36.47 -41.74 -29.65
N ASP A 163 37.56 -41.09 -30.09
CA ASP A 163 38.17 -39.97 -29.37
C ASP A 163 37.39 -38.65 -29.59
N CYS A 164 36.80 -38.46 -30.78
CA CYS A 164 35.91 -37.34 -31.07
C CYS A 164 34.60 -37.44 -30.26
N VAL A 165 34.02 -38.64 -30.16
CA VAL A 165 32.81 -38.89 -29.36
C VAL A 165 33.09 -38.70 -27.87
N LYS A 166 34.22 -39.21 -27.35
CA LYS A 166 34.64 -38.95 -25.95
C LYS A 166 34.82 -37.47 -25.67
N LEU A 167 35.44 -36.72 -26.59
CA LEU A 167 35.64 -35.28 -26.46
C LEU A 167 34.30 -34.50 -26.51
N MET A 168 33.37 -34.90 -27.38
CA MET A 168 32.02 -34.31 -27.41
C MET A 168 31.22 -34.60 -26.14
N VAL A 169 31.26 -35.83 -25.63
CA VAL A 169 30.58 -36.20 -24.38
C VAL A 169 31.22 -35.48 -23.19
N ALA A 170 32.55 -35.36 -23.14
CA ALA A 170 33.25 -34.60 -22.11
C ALA A 170 32.89 -33.10 -22.16
N LEU A 171 32.84 -32.48 -23.35
CA LEU A 171 32.39 -31.10 -23.53
C LEU A 171 30.94 -30.89 -23.08
N LEU A 172 30.06 -31.85 -23.37
CA LEU A 172 28.66 -31.80 -22.94
C LEU A 172 28.54 -31.89 -21.41
N VAL A 173 29.31 -32.77 -20.76
CA VAL A 173 29.35 -32.86 -19.29
C VAL A 173 29.89 -31.57 -18.67
N ILE A 174 30.94 -30.98 -19.25
CA ILE A 174 31.50 -29.69 -18.79
C ILE A 174 30.47 -28.57 -18.97
N ALA A 175 29.79 -28.48 -20.11
CA ALA A 175 28.78 -27.47 -20.36
C ALA A 175 27.60 -27.58 -19.37
N LEU A 176 27.10 -28.80 -19.13
CA LEU A 176 26.06 -29.05 -18.13
C LEU A 176 26.52 -28.67 -16.71
N ALA A 177 27.75 -29.02 -16.34
CA ALA A 177 28.32 -28.65 -15.05
C ALA A 177 28.45 -27.13 -14.88
N LEU A 178 28.87 -26.40 -15.92
CA LEU A 178 28.96 -24.94 -15.89
C LEU A 178 27.59 -24.29 -15.73
N ILE A 179 26.58 -24.74 -16.49
CA ILE A 179 25.20 -24.24 -16.36
C ILE A 179 24.68 -24.50 -14.94
N ALA A 180 24.85 -25.72 -14.44
CA ALA A 180 24.42 -26.09 -13.09
C ALA A 180 25.15 -25.26 -12.01
N ALA A 181 26.44 -25.00 -12.16
CA ALA A 181 27.20 -24.16 -11.25
C ALA A 181 26.71 -22.71 -11.24
N VAL A 182 26.45 -22.12 -12.42
CA VAL A 182 25.91 -20.75 -12.53
C VAL A 182 24.52 -20.67 -11.88
N LEU A 183 23.64 -21.63 -12.18
CA LEU A 183 22.30 -21.68 -11.58
C LEU A 183 22.35 -21.88 -10.06
N ALA A 184 23.22 -22.76 -9.57
CA ALA A 184 23.42 -22.97 -8.14
C ALA A 184 23.94 -21.72 -7.45
N PHE A 185 24.85 -20.96 -8.08
CA PHE A 185 25.36 -19.71 -7.53
C PHE A 185 24.27 -18.63 -7.45
N ILE A 186 23.46 -18.49 -8.50
CA ILE A 186 22.30 -17.57 -8.51
C ILE A 186 21.30 -17.98 -7.42
N ALA A 187 20.97 -19.27 -7.33
CA ALA A 187 20.06 -19.80 -6.32
C ALA A 187 20.58 -19.55 -4.90
N LEU A 188 21.87 -19.77 -4.66
CA LEU A 188 22.51 -19.53 -3.37
C LEU A 188 22.50 -18.04 -3.01
N ALA A 189 22.85 -17.16 -3.95
CA ALA A 189 22.79 -15.72 -3.73
C ALA A 189 21.36 -15.24 -3.40
N TYR A 190 20.35 -15.77 -4.11
CA TYR A 190 18.94 -15.50 -3.83
C TYR A 190 18.52 -16.00 -2.44
N MET A 191 18.83 -17.26 -2.11
CA MET A 191 18.51 -17.85 -0.80
C MET A 191 19.19 -17.11 0.35
N LEU A 192 20.45 -16.68 0.20
CA LEU A 192 21.12 -15.88 1.22
C LEU A 192 20.43 -14.53 1.43
N ASN A 193 20.02 -13.88 0.34
CA ASN A 193 19.30 -12.61 0.42
C ASN A 193 17.93 -12.78 1.11
N GLU A 194 17.19 -13.83 0.77
CA GLU A 194 15.90 -14.14 1.43
C GLU A 194 16.07 -14.57 2.88
N LEU A 195 17.11 -15.36 3.20
CA LEU A 195 17.44 -15.74 4.56
C LEU A 195 17.73 -14.51 5.42
N ALA A 196 18.54 -13.56 4.92
CA ALA A 196 18.84 -12.33 5.65
C ALA A 196 17.59 -11.47 5.89
N ASN A 197 16.74 -11.31 4.87
CA ASN A 197 15.44 -10.63 5.00
C ASN A 197 14.54 -11.35 6.02
N THR A 198 14.54 -12.68 5.98
CA THR A 198 13.75 -13.54 6.86
C THR A 198 14.20 -13.43 8.31
N ILE A 199 15.51 -13.50 8.58
CA ILE A 199 16.07 -13.34 9.93
C ILE A 199 15.69 -11.98 10.50
N GLU A 200 15.79 -10.91 9.70
CA GLU A 200 15.33 -9.60 10.12
C GLU A 200 13.83 -9.62 10.50
N ARG A 201 12.99 -10.21 9.63
CA ARG A 201 11.55 -10.35 9.89
C ARG A 201 11.24 -11.16 11.14
N PHE A 202 12.01 -12.21 11.44
CA PHE A 202 11.90 -12.98 12.68
C PHE A 202 12.24 -12.12 13.91
N CYS A 203 13.37 -11.41 13.90
CA CYS A 203 13.82 -10.59 15.02
C CYS A 203 12.82 -9.48 15.39
N PHE A 204 12.08 -8.96 14.41
CA PHE A 204 11.12 -7.88 14.61
C PHE A 204 9.65 -8.33 14.58
N ASN A 205 9.39 -9.63 14.45
CA ASN A 205 8.04 -10.19 14.32
C ASN A 205 7.22 -9.60 13.15
N GLU A 206 7.90 -9.31 12.03
CA GLU A 206 7.34 -8.71 10.81
C GLU A 206 7.13 -9.81 9.74
N GLY A 207 6.12 -10.67 9.90
CA GLY A 207 5.85 -11.69 8.88
C GLY A 207 6.79 -12.91 8.94
N TRP A 208 7.08 -13.37 10.16
CA TRP A 208 7.93 -14.53 10.42
C TRP A 208 7.45 -15.81 9.71
N LEU A 209 6.12 -15.94 9.50
CA LEU A 209 5.52 -17.11 8.86
C LEU A 209 5.98 -17.26 7.40
N LYS A 210 6.03 -16.15 6.65
CA LYS A 210 6.57 -16.14 5.27
C LYS A 210 7.97 -16.74 5.24
N GLY A 211 8.83 -16.25 6.12
CA GLY A 211 10.21 -16.69 6.23
C GLY A 211 10.35 -18.16 6.66
N ALA A 212 9.56 -18.59 7.65
CA ALA A 212 9.53 -19.99 8.09
C ALA A 212 9.14 -20.94 6.94
N LEU A 213 8.10 -20.58 6.19
CA LEU A 213 7.60 -21.37 5.08
C LEU A 213 8.60 -21.45 3.92
N MET A 214 9.27 -20.34 3.58
CA MET A 214 10.32 -20.34 2.56
C MET A 214 11.52 -21.22 2.94
N LEU A 215 11.95 -21.18 4.20
CA LEU A 215 13.05 -22.04 4.67
C LEU A 215 12.64 -23.51 4.66
N ALA A 216 11.44 -23.83 5.13
CA ALA A 216 10.92 -25.19 5.12
C ALA A 216 10.78 -25.73 3.69
N SER A 217 10.25 -24.94 2.75
CA SER A 217 10.13 -25.35 1.35
C SER A 217 11.49 -25.51 0.68
N SER A 218 12.46 -24.64 1.00
CA SER A 218 13.82 -24.74 0.49
C SER A 218 14.50 -26.05 0.92
N ILE A 219 14.38 -26.42 2.21
CA ILE A 219 14.90 -27.70 2.72
C ILE A 219 14.20 -28.88 2.04
N ALA A 220 12.86 -28.84 1.95
CA ALA A 220 12.08 -29.93 1.37
C ALA A 220 12.41 -30.15 -0.12
N PHE A 221 12.49 -29.08 -0.91
CA PHE A 221 12.83 -29.17 -2.32
C PHE A 221 14.30 -29.53 -2.55
N GLY A 222 15.23 -29.05 -1.72
CA GLY A 222 16.64 -29.45 -1.80
C GLY A 222 16.87 -30.93 -1.45
N ALA A 223 16.19 -31.44 -0.43
CA ALA A 223 16.20 -32.86 -0.09
C ALA A 223 15.51 -33.70 -1.18
N GLY A 224 14.36 -33.24 -1.67
CA GLY A 224 13.61 -33.89 -2.75
C GLY A 224 14.39 -33.96 -4.06
N SER A 225 15.08 -32.89 -4.45
CA SER A 225 15.90 -32.89 -5.66
C SER A 225 17.13 -33.79 -5.52
N SER A 226 17.76 -33.83 -4.34
CA SER A 226 18.83 -34.79 -4.04
C SER A 226 18.35 -36.24 -4.14
N TYR A 227 17.16 -36.51 -3.60
CA TYR A 227 16.55 -37.84 -3.67
C TYR A 227 16.26 -38.25 -5.12
N LEU A 228 15.68 -37.35 -5.93
CA LEU A 228 15.44 -37.60 -7.35
C LEU A 228 16.73 -37.81 -8.14
N MET A 229 17.77 -37.04 -7.82
CA MET A 229 19.09 -37.17 -8.43
C MET A 229 19.66 -38.57 -8.20
N ILE A 230 19.66 -39.02 -6.94
CA ILE A 230 20.25 -40.31 -6.56
C ILE A 230 19.46 -41.48 -7.17
N ASN A 231 18.12 -41.40 -7.20
CA ASN A 231 17.29 -42.52 -7.66
C ASN A 231 17.10 -42.58 -9.19
N PHE A 232 17.05 -41.45 -9.88
CA PHE A 232 16.69 -41.41 -11.30
C PHE A 232 17.79 -40.88 -12.22
N ALA A 233 18.59 -39.92 -11.76
CA ALA A 233 19.59 -39.27 -12.61
C ALA A 233 21.02 -39.80 -12.41
N SER A 234 21.28 -40.56 -11.33
CA SER A 234 22.61 -41.11 -11.04
C SER A 234 23.07 -42.10 -12.12
N ALA A 235 22.23 -43.04 -12.54
CA ALA A 235 22.55 -44.03 -13.57
C ALA A 235 22.95 -43.40 -14.92
N PRO A 236 22.17 -42.48 -15.53
CA PRO A 236 22.61 -41.83 -16.77
C PRO A 236 23.84 -40.95 -16.58
N LEU A 237 24.03 -40.31 -15.42
CA LEU A 237 25.24 -39.53 -15.14
C LEU A 237 26.50 -40.38 -14.95
N ILE A 238 26.37 -41.55 -14.32
CA ILE A 238 27.47 -42.52 -14.22
C ILE A 238 27.86 -42.99 -15.63
N ALA A 239 26.88 -43.31 -16.49
CA ALA A 239 27.15 -43.70 -17.86
C ALA A 239 27.87 -42.58 -18.65
N LEU A 240 27.43 -41.33 -18.52
CA LEU A 240 28.09 -40.18 -19.13
C LEU A 240 29.49 -39.92 -18.56
N ALA A 241 29.68 -40.07 -17.25
CA ALA A 241 30.98 -39.88 -16.61
C ALA A 241 31.99 -40.93 -17.06
N VAL A 242 31.57 -42.21 -17.14
CA VAL A 242 32.40 -43.30 -17.67
C VAL A 242 32.74 -43.06 -19.14
N ALA A 243 31.76 -42.65 -19.96
CA ALA A 243 31.97 -42.34 -21.37
C ALA A 243 32.91 -41.13 -21.58
N ALA A 244 32.91 -40.17 -20.66
CA ALA A 244 33.80 -39.01 -20.67
C ALA A 244 35.20 -39.29 -20.06
N GLY A 245 35.44 -40.48 -19.50
CA GLY A 245 36.69 -40.79 -18.79
C GLY A 245 36.85 -40.08 -17.44
N LEU A 246 35.75 -39.64 -16.82
CA LEU A 246 35.71 -38.96 -15.53
C LEU A 246 35.38 -39.92 -14.38
N ASN A 247 35.71 -39.54 -13.14
CA ASN A 247 35.33 -40.32 -11.96
C ASN A 247 33.80 -40.26 -11.73
N PRO A 248 33.07 -41.38 -11.89
CA PRO A 248 31.61 -41.38 -11.79
C PRO A 248 31.10 -41.03 -10.39
N VAL A 249 31.83 -41.41 -9.34
CA VAL A 249 31.46 -41.08 -7.95
C VAL A 249 31.52 -39.57 -7.73
N GLY A 250 32.58 -38.92 -8.22
CA GLY A 250 32.74 -37.48 -8.11
C GLY A 250 31.63 -36.71 -8.85
N VAL A 251 31.28 -37.17 -10.06
CA VAL A 251 30.21 -36.55 -10.86
C VAL A 251 28.84 -36.68 -10.18
N VAL A 252 28.52 -37.83 -9.59
CA VAL A 252 27.24 -38.03 -8.89
C VAL A 252 27.16 -37.17 -7.61
N ILE A 253 28.23 -37.12 -6.81
CA ILE A 253 28.27 -36.28 -5.61
C ILE A 253 28.09 -34.80 -5.98
N MET A 254 28.88 -34.31 -6.95
CA MET A 254 28.79 -32.92 -7.40
C MET A 254 27.41 -32.59 -7.98
N GLY A 255 26.87 -33.48 -8.82
CA GLY A 255 25.53 -33.30 -9.37
C GLY A 255 24.44 -33.27 -8.29
N THR A 256 24.56 -34.10 -7.26
CA THR A 256 23.63 -34.12 -6.11
C THR A 256 23.68 -32.81 -5.35
N VAL A 257 24.87 -32.29 -5.04
CA VAL A 257 25.04 -31.01 -4.33
C VAL A 257 24.53 -29.82 -5.17
N LEU A 258 24.85 -29.79 -6.47
CA LEU A 258 24.38 -28.70 -7.33
C LEU A 258 22.86 -28.73 -7.48
N LEU A 259 22.27 -29.91 -7.69
CA LEU A 259 20.82 -30.04 -7.84
C LEU A 259 20.08 -29.81 -6.51
N SER A 260 20.70 -30.11 -5.36
CA SER A 260 20.14 -29.78 -4.04
C SER A 260 20.03 -28.27 -3.86
N ILE A 261 21.08 -27.52 -4.20
CA ILE A 261 21.10 -26.05 -4.11
C ILE A 261 20.08 -25.43 -5.08
N ILE A 262 20.04 -25.92 -6.33
CA ILE A 262 19.07 -25.44 -7.33
C ILE A 262 17.63 -25.74 -6.86
N GLY A 263 17.36 -26.97 -6.42
CA GLY A 263 16.05 -27.36 -5.89
C GLY A 263 15.63 -26.51 -4.70
N ALA A 264 16.54 -26.28 -3.76
CA ALA A 264 16.32 -25.40 -2.61
C ALA A 264 15.99 -23.96 -3.02
N GLY A 265 16.66 -23.42 -4.03
CA GLY A 265 16.37 -22.10 -4.59
C GLY A 265 14.99 -22.01 -5.24
N ILE A 266 14.62 -23.01 -6.04
CA ILE A 266 13.29 -23.10 -6.67
C ILE A 266 12.19 -23.21 -5.60
N GLY A 267 12.39 -24.04 -4.58
CA GLY A 267 11.42 -24.20 -3.47
C GLY A 267 11.21 -22.91 -2.68
N CYS A 268 12.29 -22.16 -2.43
CA CYS A 268 12.22 -20.84 -1.79
C CYS A 268 11.43 -19.85 -2.65
N PHE A 269 11.77 -19.76 -3.94
CA PHE A 269 11.12 -18.85 -4.89
C PHE A 269 9.62 -19.14 -5.06
N ALA A 270 9.27 -20.41 -5.32
CA ALA A 270 7.89 -20.83 -5.54
C ALA A 270 7.02 -20.57 -4.29
N MET A 271 7.56 -20.85 -3.10
CA MET A 271 6.83 -20.60 -1.87
C MET A 271 6.67 -19.10 -1.58
N GLY A 272 7.65 -18.28 -1.95
CA GLY A 272 7.53 -16.82 -1.89
C GLY A 272 6.38 -16.30 -2.75
N MET A 273 6.30 -16.74 -4.01
CA MET A 273 5.20 -16.38 -4.91
C MET A 273 3.83 -16.84 -4.37
N LEU A 274 3.75 -18.07 -3.85
CA LEU A 274 2.52 -18.61 -3.29
C LEU A 274 2.08 -17.82 -2.06
N TYR A 275 3.01 -17.52 -1.15
CA TYR A 275 2.71 -16.71 0.03
C TYR A 275 2.22 -15.32 -0.36
N ASP A 276 2.88 -14.66 -1.31
CA ASP A 276 2.48 -13.31 -1.74
C ASP A 276 1.11 -13.31 -2.42
N SER A 277 0.78 -14.35 -3.18
CA SER A 277 -0.54 -14.53 -3.75
C SER A 277 -1.62 -14.71 -2.68
N VAL A 278 -1.38 -15.57 -1.68
CA VAL A 278 -2.30 -15.83 -0.58
C VAL A 278 -2.44 -14.61 0.34
N ASN A 279 -1.33 -13.92 0.62
CA ASN A 279 -1.34 -12.74 1.47
C ASN A 279 -2.10 -11.58 0.81
N LYS A 280 -1.97 -11.42 -0.51
CA LYS A 280 -2.72 -10.44 -1.29
C LYS A 280 -4.22 -10.74 -1.33
N SER A 281 -4.63 -12.01 -1.37
CA SER A 281 -6.05 -12.37 -1.31
C SER A 281 -6.63 -12.25 0.10
N ALA A 282 -5.83 -12.57 1.13
CA ALA A 282 -6.24 -12.47 2.54
C ALA A 282 -6.30 -11.01 3.04
N ASN A 283 -5.49 -10.12 2.46
CA ASN A 283 -5.45 -8.69 2.80
C ASN A 283 -5.66 -7.86 1.53
N PRO A 284 -6.92 -7.62 1.11
CA PRO A 284 -7.21 -6.94 -0.15
C PRO A 284 -6.85 -5.44 -0.13
N GLU A 285 -6.78 -4.81 1.04
CA GLU A 285 -6.59 -3.36 1.22
C GLU A 285 -5.47 -3.00 2.22
N PRO A 286 -4.21 -3.45 2.01
CA PRO A 286 -3.10 -3.16 2.91
C PRO A 286 -2.55 -1.74 2.70
N LEU A 287 -1.89 -1.19 3.72
CA LEU A 287 -1.20 0.10 3.64
C LEU A 287 -0.13 0.11 2.52
N ASP A 288 0.65 -0.97 2.45
CA ASP A 288 1.64 -1.23 1.41
C ASP A 288 1.34 -2.57 0.73
N GLN A 289 1.10 -2.54 -0.57
CA GLN A 289 0.83 -3.74 -1.36
C GLN A 289 2.07 -4.63 -1.54
N THR A 290 3.27 -4.06 -1.40
CA THR A 290 4.54 -4.79 -1.59
C THR A 290 5.04 -5.45 -0.31
N ASP A 291 4.69 -4.91 0.87
CA ASP A 291 5.03 -5.50 2.16
C ASP A 291 3.94 -5.30 3.23
N PRO A 292 2.76 -5.95 3.08
CA PRO A 292 1.60 -5.72 3.95
C PRO A 292 1.87 -5.94 5.44
N GLU A 293 2.68 -6.95 5.78
CA GLU A 293 2.88 -7.36 7.17
C GLU A 293 3.81 -6.43 7.95
N ARG A 294 4.70 -5.73 7.25
CA ARG A 294 5.62 -4.76 7.86
C ARG A 294 4.92 -3.46 8.24
N PHE A 295 3.90 -3.08 7.47
CA PHE A 295 3.16 -1.83 7.63
C PHE A 295 1.76 -1.99 8.22
N ARG A 296 1.45 -3.17 8.77
CA ARG A 296 0.20 -3.44 9.48
C ARG A 296 0.46 -3.54 10.98
N LEU A 297 -0.49 -3.04 11.77
CA LEU A 297 -0.59 -3.32 13.20
C LEU A 297 -1.49 -4.54 13.41
N THR A 298 -0.98 -5.54 14.12
CA THR A 298 -1.79 -6.70 14.53
C THR A 298 -2.69 -6.32 15.71
N ALA A 299 -3.83 -7.02 15.88
CA ALA A 299 -4.74 -6.77 17.01
C ALA A 299 -4.02 -6.86 18.38
N ALA A 300 -3.07 -7.79 18.52
CA ALA A 300 -2.26 -7.92 19.72
C ALA A 300 -1.35 -6.70 19.96
N GLU A 301 -0.77 -6.12 18.90
CA GLU A 301 0.01 -4.87 19.00
C GLU A 301 -0.88 -3.67 19.31
N GLU A 302 -2.06 -3.56 18.69
CA GLU A 302 -3.03 -2.50 19.02
C GLU A 302 -3.42 -2.54 20.50
N ASP A 303 -3.68 -3.73 21.04
CA ASP A 303 -4.01 -3.90 22.46
C ASP A 303 -2.80 -3.62 23.37
N ALA A 304 -1.58 -3.95 22.94
CA ALA A 304 -0.37 -3.61 23.66
C ALA A 304 -0.12 -2.09 23.69
N LEU A 305 -0.36 -1.39 22.58
CA LEU A 305 -0.26 0.07 22.49
C LEU A 305 -1.29 0.75 23.38
N LYS A 306 -2.55 0.28 23.37
CA LYS A 306 -3.60 0.80 24.27
C LYS A 306 -3.21 0.64 25.74
N LYS A 307 -2.64 -0.50 26.13
CA LYS A 307 -2.14 -0.73 27.50
C LYS A 307 -1.03 0.24 27.91
N LYS A 308 -0.26 0.75 26.95
CA LYS A 308 0.79 1.76 27.15
C LYS A 308 0.28 3.20 27.08
N GLY A 309 -1.02 3.42 26.88
CA GLY A 309 -1.59 4.76 26.73
C GLY A 309 -1.25 5.42 25.39
N ILE A 310 -1.00 4.62 24.35
CA ILE A 310 -0.72 5.08 22.98
C ILE A 310 -1.95 4.80 22.11
N ASP A 311 -2.39 5.78 21.31
CA ASP A 311 -3.50 5.65 20.37
C ASP A 311 -3.07 4.89 19.11
N PRO A 312 -3.63 3.69 18.85
CA PRO A 312 -3.30 2.93 17.65
C PRO A 312 -3.65 3.66 16.34
N ILE A 313 -4.66 4.55 16.34
CA ILE A 313 -5.05 5.29 15.13
C ILE A 313 -3.98 6.32 14.78
N ALA A 314 -3.51 7.09 15.76
CA ALA A 314 -2.39 8.02 15.58
C ALA A 314 -1.12 7.29 15.13
N VAL A 315 -0.83 6.12 15.69
CA VAL A 315 0.29 5.27 15.25
C VAL A 315 0.13 4.86 13.78
N LYS A 316 -1.05 4.40 13.35
CA LYS A 316 -1.29 4.05 11.93
C LYS A 316 -1.08 5.25 11.02
N CYS A 317 -1.56 6.45 11.39
CA CYS A 317 -1.30 7.68 10.64
C CYS A 317 0.20 7.98 10.51
N ALA A 318 0.95 7.85 11.60
CA ALA A 318 2.40 8.03 11.59
C ALA A 318 3.12 6.97 10.73
N MET A 319 2.65 5.72 10.72
CA MET A 319 3.17 4.68 9.83
C MET A 319 2.95 5.03 8.34
N VAL A 320 1.81 5.63 7.99
CA VAL A 320 1.55 6.14 6.63
C VAL A 320 2.57 7.22 6.25
N ALA A 321 2.79 8.19 7.14
CA ALA A 321 3.74 9.27 6.92
C ALA A 321 5.18 8.75 6.76
N LEU A 322 5.60 7.82 7.62
CA LEU A 322 6.90 7.15 7.51
C LEU A 322 7.07 6.41 6.19
N ARG A 323 6.03 5.71 5.73
CA ARG A 323 6.06 5.00 4.44
C ARG A 323 6.18 5.98 3.26
N GLY A 324 5.51 7.13 3.36
CA GLY A 324 5.63 8.23 2.41
C GLY A 324 7.07 8.74 2.34
N GLU A 325 7.72 8.98 3.49
CA GLU A 325 9.10 9.43 3.54
C GLU A 325 10.09 8.40 2.96
N MET A 326 9.88 7.11 3.24
CA MET A 326 10.66 6.03 2.61
C MET A 326 10.52 6.03 1.08
N ALA A 327 9.31 6.27 0.55
CA ALA A 327 9.08 6.36 -0.88
C ALA A 327 9.81 7.56 -1.50
N THR A 328 9.86 8.70 -0.80
CA THR A 328 10.62 9.88 -1.23
C THR A 328 12.11 9.59 -1.32
N VAL A 329 12.68 8.91 -0.33
CA VAL A 329 14.11 8.52 -0.36
C VAL A 329 14.41 7.55 -1.51
N LEU A 330 13.47 6.65 -1.82
CA LEU A 330 13.58 5.68 -2.92
C LEU A 330 13.24 6.26 -4.31
N GLY A 331 12.71 7.48 -4.38
CA GLY A 331 12.18 8.11 -5.59
C GLY A 331 10.97 7.39 -6.19
N SER A 332 10.34 6.46 -5.47
CA SER A 332 9.18 5.66 -5.93
C SER A 332 8.63 4.78 -4.80
N GLU A 333 7.38 4.28 -4.93
CA GLU A 333 6.83 3.21 -4.09
C GLU A 333 7.44 1.83 -4.39
N LYS A 334 8.73 1.77 -4.69
CA LYS A 334 9.42 0.49 -4.83
C LYS A 334 9.36 -0.29 -3.51
N PRO A 335 9.43 -1.64 -3.60
CA PRO A 335 9.57 -2.47 -2.42
C PRO A 335 10.81 -2.03 -1.62
N ILE A 336 10.75 -2.18 -0.31
CA ILE A 336 11.87 -1.87 0.56
C ILE A 336 13.10 -2.67 0.08
N PRO A 337 14.26 -2.03 -0.16
CA PRO A 337 15.47 -2.73 -0.60
C PRO A 337 15.83 -3.85 0.36
N SER A 338 16.47 -4.92 -0.11
CA SER A 338 16.83 -6.06 0.75
C SER A 338 17.78 -5.68 1.89
N PHE A 339 17.85 -6.53 2.93
CA PHE A 339 18.71 -6.31 4.10
C PHE A 339 20.15 -5.99 3.69
N PHE A 340 20.76 -6.78 2.81
CA PHE A 340 22.12 -6.53 2.35
C PHE A 340 22.25 -5.23 1.56
N SER A 341 21.26 -4.90 0.73
CA SER A 341 21.24 -3.62 0.03
C SER A 341 21.17 -2.43 0.99
N ARG A 342 20.43 -2.55 2.09
CA ARG A 342 20.35 -1.50 3.12
C ARG A 342 21.59 -1.43 4.02
N TYR A 343 22.22 -2.57 4.28
CA TYR A 343 23.38 -2.66 5.17
C TYR A 343 24.68 -2.22 4.47
N PHE A 344 24.87 -2.57 3.20
CA PHE A 344 26.10 -2.27 2.47
C PHE A 344 26.05 -0.98 1.65
N ASN A 345 24.86 -0.46 1.32
CA ASN A 345 24.73 0.79 0.58
C ASN A 345 24.42 1.97 1.52
N LYS A 346 25.31 2.96 1.56
CA LYS A 346 25.15 4.19 2.37
C LYS A 346 23.92 5.01 1.96
N ASP A 347 23.52 4.96 0.70
CA ASP A 347 22.34 5.69 0.21
C ASP A 347 21.04 5.18 0.87
N ASN A 348 21.04 3.92 1.30
CA ASN A 348 19.91 3.25 1.94
C ASN A 348 19.92 3.33 3.47
N GLU A 349 20.93 3.96 4.09
CA GLU A 349 21.02 4.09 5.55
C GLU A 349 19.81 4.85 6.12
N LYS A 350 19.34 5.87 5.39
CA LYS A 350 18.13 6.64 5.75
C LYS A 350 16.89 5.74 5.85
N ILE A 351 16.74 4.78 4.95
CA ILE A 351 15.63 3.83 4.96
C ILE A 351 15.72 2.92 6.19
N GLN A 352 16.91 2.47 6.55
CA GLN A 352 17.12 1.66 7.75
C GLN A 352 16.77 2.44 9.03
N LYS A 353 17.10 3.74 9.09
CA LYS A 353 16.70 4.62 10.20
C LYS A 353 15.17 4.73 10.29
N LEU A 354 14.50 5.03 9.17
CA LEU A 354 13.04 5.11 9.12
C LEU A 354 12.36 3.79 9.53
N LEU A 355 12.91 2.63 9.12
CA LEU A 355 12.40 1.31 9.52
C LEU A 355 12.60 1.06 11.02
N THR A 356 13.71 1.53 11.58
CA THR A 356 13.98 1.42 13.02
C THR A 356 12.95 2.26 13.79
N THR A 357 12.67 3.49 13.34
CA THR A 357 11.63 4.33 13.94
C THR A 357 10.25 3.68 13.82
N LEU A 358 9.91 3.10 12.66
CA LEU A 358 8.67 2.33 12.47
C LEU A 358 8.51 1.21 13.51
N ARG A 359 9.60 0.45 13.77
CA ARG A 359 9.61 -0.64 14.75
C ARG A 359 9.44 -0.14 16.18
N GLN A 360 10.13 0.93 16.54
CA GLN A 360 10.01 1.56 17.86
C GLN A 360 8.59 2.09 18.10
N LEU A 361 8.00 2.69 17.06
CA LEU A 361 6.63 3.18 17.09
C LEU A 361 5.62 2.03 17.27
N ARG A 362 5.76 0.93 16.51
CA ARG A 362 4.91 -0.28 16.66
C ARG A 362 4.99 -0.91 18.04
N LYS A 363 6.18 -0.91 18.65
CA LYS A 363 6.39 -1.42 20.00
C LYS A 363 5.87 -0.45 21.08
N GLY A 364 5.57 0.79 20.74
CA GLY A 364 5.24 1.84 21.70
C GLY A 364 6.42 2.20 22.60
N GLU A 365 7.63 2.19 22.04
CA GLU A 365 8.85 2.72 22.68
C GLU A 365 9.00 4.23 22.42
N VAL A 366 8.43 4.71 21.32
CA VAL A 366 8.39 6.11 20.92
C VAL A 366 6.93 6.55 20.87
N ASP A 367 6.65 7.70 21.45
CA ASP A 367 5.31 8.28 21.58
C ASP A 367 5.11 9.50 20.66
N THR A 368 6.20 10.09 20.17
CA THR A 368 6.19 11.28 19.30
C THR A 368 7.12 11.08 18.12
N ILE A 369 6.67 11.45 16.92
CA ILE A 369 7.45 11.21 15.70
C ILE A 369 7.29 12.34 14.68
N ASP A 370 8.43 12.79 14.14
CA ASP A 370 8.49 13.68 12.99
C ASP A 370 8.67 12.82 11.72
N ALA A 371 7.68 12.83 10.82
CA ALA A 371 7.71 12.08 9.58
C ALA A 371 7.04 12.87 8.44
N GLY A 372 7.70 12.96 7.28
CA GLY A 372 7.14 13.64 6.10
C GLY A 372 6.80 15.13 6.30
N GLY A 373 7.46 15.80 7.25
CA GLY A 373 7.18 17.19 7.64
C GLY A 373 5.98 17.37 8.58
N LEU A 374 5.43 16.28 9.12
CA LEU A 374 4.36 16.26 10.12
C LEU A 374 4.89 15.77 11.48
N HIS A 375 4.27 16.23 12.56
CA HIS A 375 4.63 15.83 13.94
C HIS A 375 3.48 15.08 14.61
N PHE A 376 3.56 13.77 14.69
CA PHE A 376 2.53 12.95 15.33
C PHE A 376 2.84 12.77 16.82
N ASP A 377 1.95 13.26 17.68
CA ASP A 377 1.85 12.81 19.07
C ASP A 377 0.89 11.60 19.12
N CYS A 378 1.44 10.44 19.42
CA CYS A 378 0.71 9.17 19.45
C CYS A 378 0.17 8.83 20.85
N ARG A 379 0.38 9.68 21.86
CA ARG A 379 -0.25 9.48 23.17
C ARG A 379 -1.77 9.57 23.01
N VAL A 380 -2.53 8.80 23.80
CA VAL A 380 -4.00 8.89 23.77
C VAL A 380 -4.41 10.33 24.05
N PRO A 381 -5.04 11.02 23.08
CA PRO A 381 -5.41 12.40 23.29
C PRO A 381 -6.45 12.48 24.41
N THR A 382 -6.32 13.46 25.30
CA THR A 382 -7.27 13.69 26.39
C THR A 382 -8.68 14.00 25.90
N MET A 383 -8.84 14.35 24.62
CA MET A 383 -10.13 14.64 23.99
C MET A 383 -10.14 14.10 22.55
N VAL A 384 -10.98 13.11 22.29
CA VAL A 384 -11.37 12.72 20.93
C VAL A 384 -12.65 13.48 20.59
N TYR A 385 -12.56 14.49 19.73
CA TYR A 385 -13.74 15.24 19.28
C TYR A 385 -14.54 14.38 18.31
N MET A 386 -15.71 13.96 18.77
CA MET A 386 -16.63 13.07 18.06
C MET A 386 -17.87 13.86 17.60
N PRO A 387 -18.24 13.83 16.30
CA PRO A 387 -19.46 14.47 15.88
C PRO A 387 -20.68 13.75 16.47
N VAL A 388 -21.63 14.54 16.99
CA VAL A 388 -22.95 14.02 17.37
C VAL A 388 -23.70 13.76 16.06
N PHE A 389 -23.77 12.50 15.64
CA PHE A 389 -24.59 12.14 14.49
C PHE A 389 -26.05 12.49 14.76
N TYR A 390 -26.68 13.20 13.82
CA TYR A 390 -28.13 13.34 13.79
C TYR A 390 -28.73 11.95 13.81
N GLN A 391 -29.46 11.61 14.88
CA GLN A 391 -30.52 10.63 14.75
C GLN A 391 -31.53 11.25 13.78
N PRO A 392 -31.93 10.56 12.70
CA PRO A 392 -33.07 11.02 11.93
C PRO A 392 -34.22 11.10 12.92
N SER A 393 -34.67 12.33 13.22
CA SER A 393 -35.90 12.52 13.97
C SER A 393 -36.96 11.75 13.20
N TYR A 394 -37.49 10.69 13.80
CA TYR A 394 -38.68 10.03 13.28
C TYR A 394 -39.67 11.15 12.97
N GLN A 395 -39.98 11.32 11.68
CA GLN A 395 -41.05 12.22 11.28
C GLN A 395 -42.29 11.69 12.00
N VAL A 396 -42.72 12.42 13.03
CA VAL A 396 -44.05 12.22 13.59
C VAL A 396 -44.99 12.36 12.39
N PRO A 397 -45.79 11.33 12.06
CA PRO A 397 -46.70 11.42 10.93
C PRO A 397 -47.54 12.67 11.10
N TYR A 398 -47.42 13.59 10.16
CA TYR A 398 -48.26 14.78 10.11
C TYR A 398 -49.68 14.26 9.89
N SER A 399 -50.45 14.19 10.98
CA SER A 399 -51.88 13.90 10.91
C SER A 399 -52.49 15.11 10.19
N PRO A 400 -53.06 14.96 8.97
CA PRO A 400 -53.72 16.08 8.33
C PRO A 400 -54.87 16.55 9.23
N PRO A 401 -55.11 17.87 9.35
CA PRO A 401 -56.20 18.39 10.16
C PRO A 401 -57.52 17.79 9.67
N SER A 402 -58.30 17.22 10.58
CA SER A 402 -59.65 16.76 10.31
C SER A 402 -60.50 17.96 9.89
N TYR A 403 -60.88 18.02 8.62
CA TYR A 403 -61.90 18.95 8.16
C TYR A 403 -63.21 18.58 8.84
N GLN A 404 -63.61 19.36 9.84
CA GLN A 404 -65.00 19.35 10.30
C GLN A 404 -65.82 20.02 9.20
N GLU A 405 -66.62 19.21 8.51
CA GLU A 405 -67.66 19.70 7.60
C GLU A 405 -68.60 20.64 8.35
N ALA A 406 -68.86 21.77 7.71
CA ALA A 406 -69.63 22.88 8.22
C ALA A 406 -71.11 22.52 8.39
N THR A 407 -71.70 22.94 9.51
CA THR A 407 -73.13 23.20 9.59
C THR A 407 -73.38 24.55 10.24
N GLY A 408 -73.88 25.50 9.46
CA GLY A 408 -74.85 26.46 9.99
C GLY A 408 -74.47 27.94 9.96
N ILE A 409 -74.81 28.60 8.84
CA ILE A 409 -75.61 29.83 8.82
C ILE A 409 -74.92 31.17 9.20
N ASN A 410 -74.92 32.06 8.19
CA ASN A 410 -74.84 33.53 8.21
C ASN A 410 -73.48 34.24 8.27
N GLY A 411 -73.06 34.71 7.09
CA GLY A 411 -72.79 36.13 6.87
C GLY A 411 -71.32 36.56 6.82
N VAL A 412 -71.02 37.34 5.78
CA VAL A 412 -69.82 38.18 5.55
C VAL A 412 -68.69 37.53 4.75
N THR A 413 -68.59 37.97 3.50
CA THR A 413 -67.52 37.78 2.52
C THR A 413 -66.17 38.34 3.01
N PRO A 414 -65.07 37.56 2.95
CA PRO A 414 -63.72 38.13 2.91
C PRO A 414 -63.24 38.32 1.47
N SER A 415 -62.83 39.54 1.17
CA SER A 415 -62.13 39.98 -0.04
C SER A 415 -60.92 39.10 -0.36
N ALA A 416 -60.78 38.69 -1.63
CA ALA A 416 -59.66 37.90 -2.12
C ALA A 416 -58.34 38.69 -2.05
N PRO A 417 -57.24 38.11 -1.52
CA PRO A 417 -55.89 38.63 -1.73
C PRO A 417 -55.33 38.17 -3.10
N PRO A 418 -54.46 38.99 -3.71
CA PRO A 418 -54.10 38.90 -5.13
C PRO A 418 -53.22 37.69 -5.49
N ALA A 419 -53.45 37.18 -6.70
CA ALA A 419 -52.63 36.18 -7.37
C ALA A 419 -51.19 36.70 -7.55
N TYR A 420 -50.25 36.08 -6.85
CA TYR A 420 -48.83 36.16 -7.18
C TYR A 420 -48.38 34.83 -7.81
N LEU A 421 -48.05 34.98 -9.08
CA LEU A 421 -47.30 34.13 -10.00
C LEU A 421 -46.51 32.97 -9.34
N GLN A 422 -46.87 31.74 -9.72
CA GLN A 422 -46.00 30.59 -9.57
C GLN A 422 -44.74 30.78 -10.43
N PRO A 423 -43.52 30.59 -9.89
CA PRO A 423 -42.35 30.35 -10.72
C PRO A 423 -42.50 28.98 -11.38
N THR A 424 -42.63 28.97 -12.70
CA THR A 424 -42.46 27.79 -13.56
C THR A 424 -41.06 27.21 -13.35
N TYR A 425 -40.98 25.99 -12.81
CA TYR A 425 -39.78 25.18 -12.88
C TYR A 425 -39.78 24.42 -14.21
N ASP A 426 -38.91 24.85 -15.12
CA ASP A 426 -38.53 24.06 -16.29
C ASP A 426 -37.80 22.81 -15.80
N TYR A 427 -38.44 21.65 -16.00
CA TYR A 427 -37.77 20.35 -15.90
C TYR A 427 -36.95 20.15 -17.18
N PRO A 428 -35.62 19.97 -17.13
CA PRO A 428 -34.90 19.45 -18.28
C PRO A 428 -35.35 18.01 -18.55
N GLN A 429 -35.87 17.81 -19.76
CA GLN A 429 -36.37 16.54 -20.27
C GLN A 429 -35.30 15.44 -20.21
N SER A 430 -35.71 14.27 -19.74
CA SER A 430 -34.95 13.03 -19.85
C SER A 430 -34.78 12.64 -21.32
N THR A 431 -33.57 12.70 -21.85
CA THR A 431 -33.21 12.03 -23.10
C THR A 431 -33.13 10.52 -22.86
N SER A 432 -34.10 9.80 -23.41
CA SER A 432 -34.08 8.35 -23.57
C SER A 432 -33.04 7.98 -24.64
N TYR A 433 -32.06 7.16 -24.27
CA TYR A 433 -31.24 6.43 -25.24
C TYR A 433 -31.85 5.04 -25.42
N ASN A 434 -32.41 4.82 -26.62
CA ASN A 434 -32.77 3.49 -27.10
C ASN A 434 -31.50 2.74 -27.49
N PHE A 435 -31.30 1.55 -26.92
CA PHE A 435 -30.40 0.54 -27.46
C PHE A 435 -31.19 -0.29 -28.49
N THR A 436 -30.70 -0.29 -29.73
CA THR A 436 -30.87 -1.38 -30.70
C THR A 436 -29.51 -1.99 -30.95
#